data_AF-A0A7W6DMQ7-F1
#
_entry.id   AF-A0A7W6DMQ7-F1
#
_cell.length_a   1.000
_cell.length_b   1.000
_cell.length_c   1.000
_cell.angle_alpha   90.00
_cell.angle_beta   90.00
_cell.angle_gamma   90.00
#
_symmetry.space_group_name_H-M   'P 1'
#
loop_
_entity.id
_entity.type
_entity.pdbx_description
1 polymer ?
#
loop_
_entity_poly.entity_id
_entity_poly.type
_entity_poly.pdbx_seq_one_letter_code
_entity_poly.pdbx_strand_id
1 'polypeptide(L)'
;MTTKMKMCLLSAGFLLGAASLVEAQQLEHCAPRDKVVDRLAAKYGETRQSMGLGSNNAVMEVFASAESGSWTITVTMTNGITCLVASGQAFEELAEALPPKGDDA
;
A
#
# COMPACT_ATOMS: atom_id res chain seq x y z
N MET A 1 68.47 3.37 -28.32
CA MET A 1 69.32 3.02 -27.17
C MET A 1 68.70 3.67 -25.94
N THR A 2 68.17 2.84 -25.04
CA THR A 2 67.88 3.09 -23.60
C THR A 2 66.89 4.20 -23.21
N THR A 3 66.02 4.15 -22.20
CA THR A 3 65.44 3.18 -21.23
C THR A 3 64.49 4.06 -20.37
N LYS A 4 63.45 3.46 -19.78
CA LYS A 4 62.72 3.87 -18.55
C LYS A 4 61.41 4.63 -18.78
N MET A 5 60.28 3.95 -18.58
CA MET A 5 59.63 3.76 -17.26
C MET A 5 58.80 4.98 -16.88
N LYS A 6 57.50 4.89 -17.14
CA LYS A 6 56.42 5.36 -16.27
C LYS A 6 55.10 4.75 -16.77
N MET A 7 55.08 3.42 -16.73
CA MET A 7 53.84 2.69 -16.49
C MET A 7 53.58 2.76 -14.98
N CYS A 8 52.30 2.73 -14.60
CA CYS A 8 51.76 2.90 -13.24
C CYS A 8 51.45 4.36 -12.89
N LEU A 9 50.16 4.73 -13.01
CA LEU A 9 49.36 5.42 -11.99
C LEU A 9 48.04 5.95 -12.61
N LEU A 10 47.18 5.06 -13.13
CA LEU A 10 45.81 5.44 -13.54
C LEU A 10 44.84 4.28 -13.29
N SER A 11 44.74 3.82 -12.04
CA SER A 11 43.73 2.82 -11.65
C SER A 11 43.55 2.73 -10.15
N ALA A 12 43.08 3.81 -9.52
CA ALA A 12 42.53 3.73 -8.17
C ALA A 12 41.57 4.90 -7.96
N GLY A 13 40.28 4.68 -8.15
CA GLY A 13 39.27 5.70 -7.83
C GLY A 13 37.94 5.55 -8.53
N PHE A 14 37.38 4.34 -8.62
CA PHE A 14 35.96 4.21 -8.99
C PHE A 14 35.33 2.95 -8.38
N LEU A 15 35.34 2.85 -7.05
CA LEU A 15 34.64 1.77 -6.33
C LEU A 15 34.00 2.27 -5.02
N LEU A 16 33.36 3.44 -5.00
CA LEU A 16 32.47 3.83 -3.91
C LEU A 16 31.23 4.54 -4.49
N GLY A 17 30.14 3.81 -4.68
CA GLY A 17 28.89 4.44 -5.13
C GLY A 17 27.70 3.53 -5.45
N ALA A 18 27.68 2.27 -5.00
CA ALA A 18 26.57 1.34 -5.29
C ALA A 18 25.83 0.86 -4.02
N ALA A 19 25.71 1.71 -2.99
CA ALA A 19 24.98 1.37 -1.78
C ALA A 19 23.93 2.44 -1.45
N SER A 20 22.83 2.44 -2.21
CA SER A 20 21.46 2.64 -1.71
C SER A 20 20.48 2.81 -2.88
N LEU A 21 20.23 1.75 -3.65
CA LEU A 21 18.89 1.58 -4.19
C LEU A 21 18.07 0.96 -3.06
N VAL A 22 17.65 1.80 -2.11
CA VAL A 22 16.46 1.46 -1.32
C VAL A 22 15.35 1.47 -2.34
N GLU A 23 14.96 0.28 -2.80
CA GLU A 23 13.73 0.11 -3.54
C GLU A 23 12.60 0.49 -2.58
N ALA A 24 12.23 1.77 -2.59
CA ALA A 24 10.92 2.22 -2.13
C ALA A 24 9.89 1.70 -3.14
N GLN A 25 9.80 0.37 -3.26
CA GLN A 25 8.69 -0.26 -3.93
C GLN A 25 7.46 0.03 -3.07
N GLN A 26 6.59 0.89 -3.62
CA GLN A 26 5.15 0.86 -3.37
C GLN A 26 4.68 1.43 -2.02
N LEU A 27 4.88 2.75 -1.82
CA LEU A 27 3.92 3.59 -1.09
C LEU A 27 3.15 4.53 -2.05
N GLU A 28 3.06 4.15 -3.32
CA GLU A 28 2.09 4.74 -4.24
C GLU A 28 0.71 4.49 -3.60
N HIS A 29 -0.01 5.55 -3.24
CA HIS A 29 -1.34 5.53 -2.57
C HIS A 29 -1.36 5.35 -1.04
N CYS A 30 -0.31 5.75 -0.32
CA CYS A 30 -0.34 5.83 1.15
C CYS A 30 -0.25 7.27 1.68
N ALA A 31 -0.91 7.55 2.80
CA ALA A 31 -0.88 8.84 3.48
C ALA A 31 -1.28 8.69 4.96
N PRO A 32 -1.12 9.72 5.81
CA PRO A 32 -1.72 9.72 7.15
C PRO A 32 -3.22 9.43 7.10
N ARG A 33 -3.73 8.63 8.05
CA ARG A 33 -5.10 8.14 8.03
C ARG A 33 -6.16 9.24 7.91
N ASP A 34 -5.99 10.35 8.64
CA ASP A 34 -6.91 11.49 8.59
C ASP A 34 -7.06 12.00 7.16
N LYS A 35 -5.94 12.16 6.43
CA LYS A 35 -5.95 12.63 5.04
C LYS A 35 -6.64 11.66 4.10
N VAL A 36 -6.48 10.36 4.30
CA VAL A 36 -7.17 9.36 3.48
C VAL A 36 -8.67 9.41 3.74
N VAL A 37 -9.10 9.34 5.00
CA VAL A 37 -10.52 9.32 5.36
C VAL A 37 -11.22 10.63 4.97
N ASP A 38 -10.61 11.78 5.23
CA ASP A 38 -11.17 13.08 4.84
C ASP A 38 -11.33 13.16 3.32
N ARG A 39 -10.37 12.65 2.56
CA ARG A 39 -10.43 12.64 1.10
C ARG A 39 -11.52 11.70 0.58
N LEU A 40 -11.66 10.51 1.15
CA LEU A 40 -12.70 9.55 0.77
C LEU A 40 -14.10 10.14 1.03
N ALA A 41 -14.31 10.74 2.19
CA ALA A 41 -15.56 11.42 2.52
C ALA A 41 -15.83 12.62 1.62
N ALA A 42 -14.88 13.57 1.52
CA ALA A 42 -15.12 14.83 0.84
C ALA A 42 -15.20 14.72 -0.69
N LYS A 43 -14.42 13.81 -1.30
CA LYS A 43 -14.36 13.69 -2.77
C LYS A 43 -15.30 12.62 -3.33
N TYR A 44 -15.46 11.51 -2.62
CA TYR A 44 -16.19 10.34 -3.13
C TYR A 44 -17.51 10.10 -2.40
N GLY A 45 -17.76 10.82 -1.30
CA GLY A 45 -18.92 10.60 -0.44
C GLY A 45 -18.83 9.27 0.32
N GLU A 46 -17.63 8.67 0.38
CA GLU A 46 -17.47 7.34 0.96
C GLU A 46 -17.41 7.41 2.49
N THR A 47 -18.18 6.54 3.14
CA THR A 47 -18.16 6.33 4.59
C THR A 47 -17.80 4.88 4.88
N ARG A 48 -17.29 4.62 6.09
CA ARG A 48 -16.83 3.28 6.47
C ARG A 48 -18.01 2.32 6.62
N GLN A 49 -17.97 1.21 5.90
CA GLN A 49 -18.98 0.16 5.91
C GLN A 49 -18.57 -1.04 6.75
N SER A 50 -17.28 -1.36 6.80
CA SER A 50 -16.77 -2.46 7.61
C SER A 50 -15.35 -2.21 8.09
N MET A 51 -14.95 -2.92 9.16
CA MET A 51 -13.59 -2.90 9.69
C MET A 51 -13.20 -4.23 10.34
N GLY A 52 -11.92 -4.54 10.29
CA GLY A 52 -11.34 -5.71 10.95
C GLY A 52 -9.85 -5.52 11.22
N LEU A 53 -9.28 -6.38 12.05
CA LEU A 53 -7.84 -6.46 12.24
C LEU A 53 -7.26 -7.47 11.25
N GLY A 54 -6.33 -7.02 10.42
CA GLY A 54 -5.44 -7.88 9.65
C GLY A 54 -4.26 -8.37 10.48
N SER A 55 -3.28 -8.95 9.81
CA SER A 55 -2.00 -9.31 10.43
C SER A 55 -1.28 -8.05 10.96
N ASN A 56 -0.35 -8.27 11.92
CA ASN A 56 0.46 -7.19 12.50
C ASN A 56 -0.35 -6.04 13.12
N ASN A 57 -1.56 -6.34 13.61
CA ASN A 57 -2.49 -5.36 14.18
C ASN A 57 -2.84 -4.21 13.22
N ALA A 58 -2.71 -4.42 11.91
CA ALA A 58 -3.16 -3.44 10.92
C ALA A 58 -4.69 -3.42 10.87
N VAL A 59 -5.29 -2.25 10.74
CA VAL A 59 -6.75 -2.11 10.59
C VAL A 59 -7.07 -2.14 9.11
N MET A 60 -7.86 -3.11 8.67
CA MET A 60 -8.44 -3.14 7.32
C MET A 60 -9.86 -2.57 7.38
N GLU A 61 -10.19 -1.69 6.43
CA GLU A 61 -11.47 -1.01 6.37
C GLU A 61 -12.00 -1.01 4.94
N VAL A 62 -13.32 -1.10 4.79
CA VAL A 62 -14.01 -0.85 3.51
C VAL A 62 -14.79 0.44 3.66
N PHE A 63 -14.60 1.36 2.73
CA PHE A 63 -15.34 2.61 2.59
C PHE A 63 -16.17 2.55 1.32
N ALA A 64 -17.39 3.07 1.35
CA ALA A 64 -18.25 3.14 0.19
C ALA A 64 -19.29 4.26 0.28
N SER A 65 -19.80 4.64 -0.88
CA SER A 65 -20.90 5.59 -1.05
C SER A 65 -22.05 4.90 -1.77
N ALA A 66 -23.21 4.81 -1.11
CA ALA A 66 -24.41 4.27 -1.74
C ALA A 66 -24.97 5.21 -2.84
N GLU A 67 -24.65 6.50 -2.77
CA GLU A 67 -25.11 7.49 -3.74
C GLU A 67 -24.32 7.42 -5.06
N SER A 68 -22.98 7.37 -4.97
CA SER A 68 -22.12 7.31 -6.17
C SER A 68 -21.82 5.88 -6.61
N GLY A 69 -22.02 4.89 -5.74
CA GLY A 69 -21.62 3.51 -5.95
C GLY A 69 -20.11 3.27 -5.80
N SER A 70 -19.33 4.29 -5.45
CA SER A 70 -17.88 4.15 -5.30
C SER A 70 -17.51 3.38 -4.03
N TRP A 71 -16.36 2.71 -4.07
CA TRP A 71 -15.79 2.05 -2.91
C TRP A 71 -14.27 2.05 -2.90
N THR A 72 -13.69 1.95 -1.70
CA THR A 72 -12.26 1.87 -1.43
C THR A 72 -11.98 0.90 -0.29
N ILE A 73 -11.00 0.02 -0.44
CA ILE A 73 -10.45 -0.81 0.63
C ILE A 73 -9.13 -0.19 1.08
N THR A 74 -8.97 -0.01 2.38
CA THR A 74 -7.73 0.51 2.96
C THR A 74 -7.14 -0.45 3.99
N VAL A 75 -5.85 -0.29 4.23
CA VAL A 75 -5.15 -0.88 5.37
C VAL A 75 -4.38 0.21 6.11
N THR A 76 -4.52 0.26 7.43
CA THR A 76 -3.86 1.23 8.32
C THR A 76 -2.90 0.51 9.25
N MET A 77 -1.62 0.86 9.19
CA MET A 77 -0.61 0.29 10.10
C MET A 77 -0.62 1.03 11.45
N THR A 78 0.01 0.42 12.45
CA THR A 78 0.12 0.98 13.81
C THR A 78 0.85 2.33 13.89
N ASN A 79 1.62 2.70 12.87
CA ASN A 79 2.26 4.00 12.74
C ASN A 79 1.31 5.10 12.20
N GLY A 80 0.03 4.79 11.96
CA GLY A 80 -0.98 5.75 11.49
C GLY A 80 -0.98 6.01 9.99
N ILE A 81 -0.14 5.30 9.21
CA ILE A 81 -0.17 5.36 7.75
C ILE A 81 -1.28 4.44 7.23
N THR A 82 -2.09 4.97 6.34
CA THR A 82 -3.14 4.25 5.63
C THR A 82 -2.79 4.17 4.15
N CYS A 83 -2.87 2.98 3.59
CA CYS A 83 -2.66 2.70 2.18
C CYS A 83 -3.97 2.24 1.54
N LEU A 84 -4.23 2.68 0.30
CA LEU A 84 -5.29 2.11 -0.52
C LEU A 84 -4.84 0.75 -1.04
N VAL A 85 -5.68 -0.27 -0.84
CA VAL A 85 -5.45 -1.63 -1.32
C VAL A 85 -6.17 -1.87 -2.64
N ALA A 86 -7.41 -1.38 -2.74
CA ALA A 86 -8.23 -1.48 -3.94
C ALA A 86 -9.29 -0.37 -3.94
N SER A 87 -9.82 -0.03 -5.12
CA SER A 87 -10.95 0.90 -5.26
C SER A 87 -11.74 0.59 -6.53
N GLY A 88 -13.00 1.02 -6.57
CA GLY A 88 -13.87 0.73 -7.70
C GLY A 88 -15.23 1.44 -7.64
N GLN A 89 -16.20 0.83 -8.32
CA GLN A 89 -17.59 1.28 -8.46
C GLN A 89 -18.54 0.10 -8.24
N ALA A 90 -19.84 0.37 -8.26
CA ALA A 90 -20.91 -0.60 -8.07
C ALA A 90 -20.80 -1.36 -6.73
N PHE A 91 -20.64 -0.61 -5.64
CA PHE A 91 -20.67 -1.18 -4.30
C PHE A 91 -22.05 -1.78 -3.97
N GLU A 92 -22.04 -2.95 -3.34
CA GLU A 92 -23.22 -3.62 -2.78
C GLU A 92 -22.91 -4.08 -1.36
N GLU A 93 -23.79 -3.74 -0.42
CA GLU A 93 -23.70 -4.24 0.94
C GLU A 93 -24.45 -5.57 1.04
N LEU A 94 -23.73 -6.62 1.41
CA LEU A 94 -24.27 -7.97 1.56
C LEU A 94 -24.12 -8.45 3.00
N ALA A 95 -25.19 -9.05 3.54
CA ALA A 95 -25.22 -9.70 4.85
C ALA A 95 -25.61 -11.17 4.68
N GLU A 96 -24.73 -11.94 4.05
CA GLU A 96 -24.98 -13.36 3.77
C GLU A 96 -24.72 -14.23 5.00
N ALA A 97 -25.59 -15.20 5.23
CA ALA A 97 -25.38 -16.22 6.25
C ALA A 97 -24.43 -17.31 5.72
N LEU A 98 -23.66 -17.93 6.63
CA LEU A 98 -22.91 -19.13 6.29
C LEU A 98 -23.89 -20.21 5.79
N PRO A 99 -23.60 -20.87 4.65
CA PRO A 99 -24.36 -22.03 4.23
C PRO A 99 -24.41 -23.07 5.36
N PRO A 100 -25.52 -23.82 5.50
CA PRO A 100 -25.56 -24.93 6.46
C PRO A 100 -24.40 -25.89 6.14
N LYS A 101 -23.72 -26.39 7.19
CA LYS A 101 -22.78 -27.51 7.01
C LYS A 101 -23.57 -28.64 6.36
N GLY A 102 -23.10 -29.12 5.21
CA GLY A 102 -23.66 -30.35 4.65
C GLY A 102 -23.57 -31.46 5.69
N ASP A 103 -24.58 -32.32 5.75
CA ASP A 103 -24.43 -33.60 6.43
C ASP A 103 -23.30 -34.35 5.70
N ASP A 104 -22.15 -34.48 6.35
CA ASP A 104 -21.14 -35.46 5.96
C ASP A 104 -21.79 -36.83 6.16
N ALA A 105 -22.45 -37.33 5.12
CA ALA A 105 -23.19 -38.60 5.11
C ALA A 105 -22.32 -39.80 5.50
#